data_AF-A0A7S0L1S9-F1
#
_entry.id   AF-A0A7S0L1S9-F1
#
_cell.length_a   1.000
_cell.length_b   1.000
_cell.length_c   1.000
_cell.angle_alpha   90.00
_cell.angle_beta   90.00
_cell.angle_gamma   90.00
#
_symmetry.space_group_name_H-M   'P 1'
#
loop_
_entity.id
_entity.type
_entity.pdbx_description
1 polymer ?
#
loop_
_entity_poly.entity_id
_entity_poly.type
_entity_poly.pdbx_seq_one_letter_code
_entity_poly.pdbx_strand_id
1 'polypeptide(L)'
;MTESFMAPYNAKVWAHPATEMNSIWVGERVATIKFEDILSNVIKKRDAPAWGPNAQFRYPMNGTGSIWLKIFEALPNANKRLNARVTRIRTKPGAKRLELADGSKVPFDGLLSTMPIVSMLRMLPDHPNLADLAAGDNGAADHSRFKHQTCNVIGVGIEGTGVPEFLNGVHWVYFPEDEYIFYRVTVLSNFSPVMVALPYKQWSLLIEVSESKYRVIPSSREELRQKVLEGLRKAGMLPPDAKIVTIWDKRLEYGYPIPYVERNMHVHAADAALRELGVWSRGRFGSWKYEVGNQDHSCMLGVDAVDSMLFGGNDAGREVTFNAPNTVNQQYRKYDFDFDPSRLAKQAGRSHSFGAAPRRLLRLPQWDWVTYHCQQDDHWADRVRELMVSRPEQTKWLMHSYEACGAADTKRPMLEMLREGLDHLDRVPSSNTSHEAVGWARHVSAHYQKLPERIVFVRGGLPADSALLSKGSGVDKFANSDFHMWGSHVAELPLSLRSDFCQIAWPLVQRVRRHSRSCPERVLTMSNSAMFVSKRRLLAAPIDVWQSLLALLSDRAAATNGQVIDFAWHLLFGQPAVLPGRAMTSY
;
A
#
# COMPACT_ATOMS: atom_id res chain seq x y z
N MET A 1 7.03 -30.90 -4.28
CA MET A 1 6.34 -29.61 -4.55
C MET A 1 4.88 -29.81 -4.91
N THR A 2 4.55 -30.67 -5.89
CA THR A 2 3.15 -30.96 -6.25
C THR A 2 2.37 -31.56 -5.07
N GLU A 3 2.87 -32.65 -4.50
CA GLU A 3 2.21 -33.34 -3.38
C GLU A 3 2.23 -32.50 -2.09
N SER A 4 3.34 -31.82 -1.80
CA SER A 4 3.53 -31.09 -0.54
C SER A 4 2.84 -29.71 -0.49
N PHE A 5 2.57 -29.09 -1.64
CA PHE A 5 2.02 -27.72 -1.67
C PHE A 5 0.97 -27.54 -2.77
N MET A 6 1.33 -27.70 -4.05
CA MET A 6 0.45 -27.26 -5.15
C MET A 6 -0.90 -27.98 -5.14
N ALA A 7 -0.93 -29.31 -5.09
CA ALA A 7 -2.16 -30.09 -5.10
C ALA A 7 -3.03 -29.83 -3.85
N PRO A 8 -2.53 -29.99 -2.61
CA PRO A 8 -3.36 -29.79 -1.42
C PRO A 8 -3.80 -28.32 -1.27
N TYR A 9 -2.93 -27.35 -1.53
CA TYR A 9 -3.28 -25.93 -1.46
C TYR A 9 -4.33 -25.54 -2.50
N ASN A 10 -4.21 -25.99 -3.75
CA ASN A 10 -5.19 -25.66 -4.78
C ASN A 10 -6.54 -26.36 -4.52
N ALA A 11 -6.53 -27.64 -4.13
CA ALA A 11 -7.75 -28.33 -3.72
C ALA A 11 -8.45 -27.59 -2.56
N LYS A 12 -7.65 -27.03 -1.64
CA LYS A 12 -8.14 -26.17 -0.57
C LYS A 12 -8.74 -24.87 -1.09
N VAL A 13 -7.95 -23.99 -1.71
CA VAL A 13 -8.37 -22.63 -2.09
C VAL A 13 -9.52 -22.61 -3.09
N TRP A 14 -9.54 -23.56 -4.03
CA TRP A 14 -10.57 -23.64 -5.06
C TRP A 14 -11.80 -24.43 -4.60
N ALA A 15 -11.67 -25.19 -3.52
CA ALA A 15 -12.67 -26.16 -3.09
C ALA A 15 -13.13 -27.05 -4.26
N HIS A 16 -12.23 -27.40 -5.17
CA HIS A 16 -12.49 -28.23 -6.34
C HIS A 16 -11.22 -29.07 -6.62
N PRO A 17 -11.37 -30.33 -7.07
CA PRO A 17 -10.22 -31.11 -7.47
C PRO A 17 -9.59 -30.51 -8.73
N ALA A 18 -8.27 -30.63 -8.86
CA ALA A 18 -7.54 -30.08 -10.00
C ALA A 18 -8.01 -30.63 -11.36
N THR A 19 -8.55 -31.86 -11.38
CA THR A 19 -9.13 -32.49 -12.58
C THR A 19 -10.36 -31.79 -13.12
N GLU A 20 -11.02 -30.94 -12.31
CA GLU A 20 -12.18 -30.14 -12.72
C GLU A 20 -11.77 -28.75 -13.24
N MET A 21 -10.48 -28.41 -13.19
CA MET A 21 -9.95 -27.09 -13.53
C MET A 21 -9.10 -27.13 -14.80
N ASN A 22 -9.19 -26.09 -15.64
CA ASN A 22 -8.23 -25.90 -16.74
C ASN A 22 -6.95 -25.20 -16.24
N SER A 23 -5.94 -25.05 -17.11
CA SER A 23 -4.65 -24.43 -16.79
C SER A 23 -4.42 -23.07 -17.45
N ILE A 24 -5.29 -22.62 -18.36
CA ILE A 24 -5.10 -21.39 -19.14
C ILE A 24 -5.09 -20.10 -18.30
N TRP A 25 -5.56 -20.14 -17.06
CA TRP A 25 -5.60 -18.99 -16.14
C TRP A 25 -4.31 -18.79 -15.33
N VAL A 26 -3.37 -19.75 -15.35
CA VAL A 26 -2.24 -19.78 -14.39
C VAL A 26 -1.17 -18.73 -14.65
N GLY A 27 -1.16 -18.08 -15.83
CA GLY A 27 -0.08 -17.24 -16.36
C GLY A 27 0.70 -16.43 -15.32
N GLU A 28 0.06 -15.47 -14.65
CA GLU A 28 0.72 -14.64 -13.61
C GLU A 28 0.45 -15.08 -12.18
N ARG A 29 -0.29 -16.17 -12.00
CA ARG A 29 -0.75 -16.63 -10.70
C ARG A 29 0.14 -17.71 -10.12
N VAL A 30 0.86 -18.44 -10.97
CA VAL A 30 1.77 -19.51 -10.58
C VAL A 30 3.16 -19.19 -11.11
N ALA A 31 4.13 -19.06 -10.20
CA ALA A 31 5.51 -18.76 -10.55
C ALA A 31 6.13 -19.88 -11.38
N THR A 32 6.78 -19.52 -12.48
CA THR A 32 7.68 -20.44 -13.20
C THR A 32 8.99 -20.56 -12.43
N ILE A 33 9.39 -21.79 -12.11
CA ILE A 33 10.65 -22.08 -11.43
C ILE A 33 11.71 -22.53 -12.43
N LYS A 34 12.98 -22.16 -12.18
CA LYS A 34 14.14 -22.73 -12.87
C LYS A 34 14.88 -23.65 -11.91
N PHE A 35 15.22 -24.85 -12.37
CA PHE A 35 15.85 -25.87 -11.52
C PHE A 35 17.19 -25.39 -10.97
N GLU A 36 17.96 -24.68 -11.78
CA GLU A 36 19.27 -24.13 -11.41
C GLU A 36 19.18 -23.13 -10.26
N ASP A 37 18.14 -22.29 -10.28
CA ASP A 37 17.88 -21.31 -9.22
C ASP A 37 17.49 -22.01 -7.91
N ILE A 38 16.65 -23.04 -7.99
CA ILE A 38 16.28 -23.86 -6.82
C ILE A 38 17.51 -24.53 -6.22
N LEU A 39 18.30 -25.21 -7.05
CA LEU A 39 19.49 -25.92 -6.61
C LEU A 39 20.50 -24.96 -5.96
N SER A 40 20.74 -23.80 -6.60
CA SER A 40 21.58 -22.74 -6.04
C SER A 40 21.07 -22.25 -4.69
N ASN A 41 19.77 -22.01 -4.55
CA ASN A 41 19.15 -21.53 -3.30
C ASN A 41 19.26 -22.57 -2.18
N VAL A 42 19.05 -23.86 -2.47
CA VAL A 42 19.20 -24.95 -1.50
C VAL A 42 20.66 -25.06 -1.03
N ILE A 43 21.62 -25.11 -1.97
CA ILE A 43 23.04 -25.24 -1.66
C ILE A 43 23.53 -24.03 -0.85
N LYS A 44 23.13 -22.81 -1.25
CA LYS A 44 23.55 -21.57 -0.60
C LYS A 44 22.72 -21.20 0.63
N LYS A 45 21.68 -21.99 0.96
CA LYS A 45 20.71 -21.71 2.02
C LYS A 45 20.15 -20.29 1.94
N ARG A 46 19.68 -19.90 0.75
CA ARG A 46 19.14 -18.57 0.46
C ARG A 46 17.66 -18.66 0.10
N ASP A 47 16.89 -17.69 0.56
CA ASP A 47 15.53 -17.51 0.11
C ASP A 47 15.51 -16.97 -1.33
N ALA A 48 14.47 -17.35 -2.08
CA ALA A 48 14.21 -16.79 -3.39
C ALA A 48 13.83 -15.31 -3.27
N PRO A 49 14.19 -14.45 -4.25
CA PRO A 49 13.76 -13.06 -4.26
C PRO A 49 12.23 -12.94 -4.33
N ALA A 50 11.69 -11.83 -3.83
CA ALA A 50 10.26 -11.54 -3.90
C ALA A 50 9.77 -11.59 -5.36
N TRP A 51 8.67 -12.29 -5.60
CA TRP A 51 8.15 -12.58 -6.95
C TRP A 51 6.67 -12.20 -7.07
N GLY A 52 6.27 -11.84 -8.30
CA GLY A 52 4.89 -11.62 -8.71
C GLY A 52 4.51 -10.13 -8.76
N PRO A 53 3.37 -9.80 -9.41
CA PRO A 53 2.92 -8.42 -9.61
C PRO A 53 2.59 -7.68 -8.28
N ASN A 54 2.46 -8.44 -7.19
CA ASN A 54 2.12 -7.93 -5.86
C ASN A 54 3.32 -7.99 -4.89
N ALA A 55 4.55 -8.17 -5.37
CA ALA A 55 5.75 -8.13 -4.53
C ALA A 55 5.88 -6.79 -3.77
N GLN A 56 5.33 -5.73 -4.35
CA GLN A 56 5.00 -4.47 -3.69
C GLN A 56 3.53 -4.17 -3.94
N PHE A 57 2.84 -3.61 -2.95
CA PHE A 57 1.46 -3.16 -3.10
C PHE A 57 1.20 -1.93 -2.24
N ARG A 58 0.16 -1.17 -2.61
CA ARG A 58 -0.33 -0.03 -1.82
C ARG A 58 -1.61 -0.44 -1.13
N TYR A 59 -1.77 -0.01 0.12
CA TYR A 59 -2.98 -0.24 0.89
C TYR A 59 -3.48 1.08 1.50
N PRO A 60 -4.76 1.44 1.36
CA PRO A 60 -5.30 2.63 2.01
C PRO A 60 -5.31 2.44 3.52
N MET A 61 -4.99 3.50 4.27
CA MET A 61 -5.02 3.46 5.74
C MET A 61 -6.34 2.89 6.27
N ASN A 62 -7.48 3.29 5.68
CA ASN A 62 -8.82 2.90 6.12
C ASN A 62 -9.42 1.71 5.35
N GLY A 63 -8.57 0.84 4.79
CA GLY A 63 -9.01 -0.35 4.07
C GLY A 63 -9.40 -0.11 2.61
N THR A 64 -9.48 -1.19 1.83
CA THR A 64 -9.75 -1.15 0.38
C THR A 64 -11.11 -0.56 0.03
N GLY A 65 -12.11 -0.69 0.90
CA GLY A 65 -13.44 -0.10 0.70
C GLY A 65 -13.42 1.43 0.57
N SER A 66 -12.46 2.10 1.21
CA SER A 66 -12.33 3.56 1.15
C SER A 66 -12.06 4.10 -0.27
N ILE A 67 -11.38 3.32 -1.12
CA ILE A 67 -11.14 3.69 -2.53
C ILE A 67 -12.48 3.83 -3.25
N TRP A 68 -13.33 2.82 -3.11
CA TRP A 68 -14.61 2.75 -3.81
C TRP A 68 -15.65 3.71 -3.24
N LEU A 69 -15.62 3.97 -1.93
CA LEU A 69 -16.45 5.02 -1.31
C LEU A 69 -16.11 6.39 -1.88
N LYS A 70 -14.82 6.75 -1.97
CA LYS A 70 -14.41 8.03 -2.56
C LYS A 70 -14.77 8.16 -4.04
N ILE A 71 -14.61 7.09 -4.82
CA ILE A 71 -15.04 7.06 -6.22
C ILE A 71 -16.56 7.25 -6.29
N PHE A 72 -17.31 6.52 -5.47
CA PHE A 72 -18.77 6.62 -5.42
C PHE A 72 -19.20 8.04 -5.03
N GLU A 73 -18.58 8.68 -4.05
CA GLU A 73 -18.87 10.05 -3.63
C GLU A 73 -18.62 11.06 -4.75
N ALA A 74 -17.53 10.92 -5.51
CA ALA A 74 -17.14 11.84 -6.57
C ALA A 74 -18.05 11.81 -7.83
N LEU A 75 -18.83 10.75 -8.03
CA LEU A 75 -19.75 10.65 -9.17
C LEU A 75 -20.95 11.61 -9.02
N PRO A 76 -21.67 12.00 -10.08
CA PRO A 76 -22.87 12.84 -9.97
C PRO A 76 -24.00 12.13 -9.22
N ASN A 77 -24.61 12.79 -8.21
CA ASN A 77 -25.67 12.18 -7.40
C ASN A 77 -26.92 11.79 -8.21
N ALA A 78 -27.25 12.54 -9.26
CA ALA A 78 -28.37 12.22 -10.16
C ALA A 78 -28.22 10.86 -10.87
N ASN A 79 -26.99 10.35 -11.00
CA ASN A 79 -26.68 9.10 -11.68
C ASN A 79 -26.44 7.93 -10.70
N LYS A 80 -26.76 8.11 -9.42
CA LYS A 80 -26.59 7.10 -8.37
C LYS A 80 -27.94 6.70 -7.80
N ARG A 81 -28.14 5.41 -7.56
CA ARG A 81 -29.29 4.92 -6.80
C ARG A 81 -28.87 3.71 -5.97
N LEU A 82 -28.86 3.90 -4.65
CA LEU A 82 -28.73 2.79 -3.70
C LEU A 82 -30.11 2.23 -3.34
N ASN A 83 -30.17 1.05 -2.75
CA ASN A 83 -31.41 0.34 -2.40
C ASN A 83 -32.33 0.07 -3.62
N ALA A 84 -31.77 0.04 -4.82
CA ALA A 84 -32.46 -0.19 -6.08
C ALA A 84 -32.21 -1.61 -6.61
N ARG A 85 -32.79 -2.62 -5.94
CA ARG A 85 -32.60 -4.01 -6.34
C ARG A 85 -33.31 -4.28 -7.67
N VAL A 86 -32.56 -4.67 -8.69
CA VAL A 86 -33.10 -5.17 -9.97
C VAL A 86 -33.72 -6.56 -9.75
N THR A 87 -34.92 -6.78 -10.27
CA THR A 87 -35.63 -8.07 -10.20
C THR A 87 -35.84 -8.69 -11.58
N ARG A 88 -36.01 -7.87 -12.62
CA ARG A 88 -36.11 -8.32 -14.02
C ARG A 88 -35.45 -7.34 -14.97
N ILE A 89 -34.98 -7.85 -16.10
CA ILE A 89 -34.37 -7.11 -17.19
C ILE A 89 -35.20 -7.41 -18.45
N ARG A 90 -35.89 -6.40 -18.97
CA ARG A 90 -36.62 -6.47 -20.22
C ARG A 90 -35.72 -6.03 -21.36
N THR A 91 -35.64 -6.83 -22.41
CA THR A 91 -34.74 -6.62 -23.55
C THR A 91 -35.46 -6.57 -24.89
N LYS A 92 -36.80 -6.70 -24.91
CA LYS A 92 -37.59 -6.54 -26.14
C LYS A 92 -37.27 -5.20 -26.83
N PRO A 93 -37.08 -5.18 -28.16
CA PRO A 93 -36.88 -3.94 -28.91
C PRO A 93 -37.98 -2.91 -28.62
N GLY A 94 -37.61 -1.65 -28.41
CA GLY A 94 -38.53 -0.55 -28.09
C GLY A 94 -39.11 -0.57 -26.66
N ALA A 95 -38.80 -1.59 -25.85
CA ALA A 95 -39.35 -1.74 -24.51
C ALA A 95 -38.28 -2.10 -23.45
N LYS A 96 -36.99 -1.87 -23.75
CA LYS A 96 -35.86 -2.19 -22.87
C LYS A 96 -35.93 -1.41 -21.56
N ARG A 97 -35.93 -2.13 -20.44
CA ARG A 97 -36.01 -1.53 -19.10
C ARG A 97 -35.59 -2.51 -18.00
N LEU A 98 -35.10 -1.97 -16.89
CA LEU A 98 -34.98 -2.67 -15.62
C LEU A 98 -36.30 -2.56 -14.85
N GLU A 99 -36.76 -3.66 -14.26
CA GLU A 99 -37.82 -3.66 -13.25
C GLU A 99 -37.17 -3.84 -11.89
N LEU A 100 -37.46 -2.93 -10.95
CA LEU A 100 -36.88 -2.94 -9.62
C LEU A 100 -37.84 -3.55 -8.58
N ALA A 101 -37.31 -3.92 -7.42
CA ALA A 101 -38.08 -4.52 -6.33
C ALA A 101 -39.16 -3.60 -5.75
N ASP A 102 -38.98 -2.27 -5.85
CA ASP A 102 -39.98 -1.27 -5.46
C ASP A 102 -41.05 -1.03 -6.54
N GLY A 103 -41.03 -1.80 -7.63
CA GLY A 103 -41.95 -1.68 -8.77
C GLY A 103 -41.57 -0.61 -9.79
N SER A 104 -40.54 0.21 -9.52
CA SER A 104 -40.09 1.22 -10.48
C SER A 104 -39.46 0.59 -11.72
N LYS A 105 -39.57 1.31 -12.84
CA LYS A 105 -39.10 0.88 -14.17
C LYS A 105 -38.09 1.89 -14.68
N VAL A 106 -36.91 1.41 -15.09
CA VAL A 106 -35.81 2.27 -15.56
C VAL A 106 -35.45 1.90 -17.00
N PRO A 107 -35.71 2.74 -18.01
CA PRO A 107 -35.37 2.45 -19.40
C PRO A 107 -33.85 2.43 -19.61
N PHE A 108 -33.39 1.69 -20.62
CA PHE A 108 -31.98 1.68 -21.03
C PHE A 108 -31.84 1.37 -22.52
N ASP A 109 -30.78 1.91 -23.14
CA ASP A 109 -30.40 1.57 -24.53
C ASP A 109 -29.39 0.41 -24.57
N GLY A 110 -28.34 0.55 -23.76
CA GLY A 110 -27.34 -0.47 -23.46
C GLY A 110 -27.21 -0.68 -21.95
N LEU A 111 -26.90 -1.91 -21.54
CA LEU A 111 -26.79 -2.28 -20.13
C LEU A 111 -25.40 -2.85 -19.81
N LEU A 112 -24.64 -2.16 -18.95
CA LEU A 112 -23.50 -2.76 -18.26
C LEU A 112 -24.00 -3.40 -16.97
N SER A 113 -23.87 -4.71 -16.85
CA SER A 113 -24.23 -5.45 -15.65
C SER A 113 -22.98 -6.03 -14.99
N THR A 114 -22.85 -5.79 -13.68
CA THR A 114 -21.75 -6.34 -12.86
C THR A 114 -22.22 -7.37 -11.83
N MET A 115 -23.49 -7.78 -11.89
CA MET A 115 -24.00 -8.88 -11.07
C MET A 115 -23.45 -10.23 -11.59
N PRO A 116 -23.55 -11.33 -10.82
CA PRO A 116 -23.20 -12.65 -11.32
C PRO A 116 -23.99 -12.97 -12.60
N ILE A 117 -23.29 -13.42 -13.66
CA ILE A 117 -23.90 -13.68 -14.98
C ILE A 117 -25.07 -14.66 -14.89
N VAL A 118 -24.97 -15.65 -14.00
CA VAL A 118 -26.01 -16.65 -13.72
C VAL A 118 -27.30 -16.03 -13.16
N SER A 119 -27.17 -15.02 -12.30
CA SER A 119 -28.33 -14.27 -11.78
C SER A 119 -28.98 -13.49 -12.92
N MET A 120 -28.16 -12.86 -13.77
CA MET A 120 -28.66 -12.07 -14.89
C MET A 120 -29.38 -12.92 -15.93
N LEU A 121 -28.83 -14.06 -16.31
CA LEU A 121 -29.43 -15.01 -17.27
C LEU A 121 -30.83 -15.47 -16.82
N ARG A 122 -31.05 -15.56 -15.50
CA ARG A 122 -32.36 -15.90 -14.90
C ARG A 122 -33.32 -14.72 -14.78
N MET A 123 -32.83 -13.49 -14.92
CA MET A 123 -33.62 -12.26 -14.79
C MET A 123 -34.11 -11.74 -16.15
N LEU A 124 -34.02 -12.53 -17.23
CA LEU A 124 -34.43 -12.17 -18.60
C LEU A 124 -35.74 -12.87 -19.00
N PRO A 125 -36.91 -12.43 -18.49
CA PRO A 125 -38.19 -13.06 -18.78
C PRO A 125 -38.62 -13.00 -20.25
N ASP A 126 -38.00 -12.13 -21.06
CA ASP A 126 -38.26 -12.05 -22.50
C ASP A 126 -37.52 -13.14 -23.28
N HIS A 127 -36.54 -13.81 -22.67
CA HIS A 127 -35.70 -14.86 -23.27
C HIS A 127 -35.53 -16.03 -22.27
N PRO A 128 -36.60 -16.77 -21.94
CA PRO A 128 -36.58 -17.79 -20.89
C PRO A 128 -35.52 -18.88 -21.12
N ASN A 129 -35.23 -19.24 -22.38
CA ASN A 129 -34.22 -20.23 -22.74
C ASN A 129 -32.79 -19.83 -22.32
N LEU A 130 -32.52 -18.54 -22.08
CA LEU A 130 -31.20 -18.11 -21.58
C LEU A 130 -30.96 -18.56 -20.14
N ALA A 131 -32.00 -18.85 -19.36
CA ALA A 131 -31.86 -19.43 -18.03
C ALA A 131 -31.20 -20.83 -18.08
N ASP A 132 -31.36 -21.57 -19.18
CA ASP A 132 -30.76 -22.90 -19.37
C ASP A 132 -29.23 -22.85 -19.47
N LEU A 133 -28.67 -21.72 -19.92
CA LEU A 133 -27.21 -21.49 -19.90
C LEU A 133 -26.69 -21.41 -18.46
N ALA A 134 -27.54 -21.02 -17.51
CA ALA A 134 -27.26 -20.99 -16.09
C ALA A 134 -27.95 -22.15 -15.34
N ALA A 135 -28.21 -23.29 -15.99
CA ALA A 135 -28.84 -24.45 -15.35
C ALA A 135 -28.04 -24.97 -14.13
N GLY A 136 -28.77 -25.53 -13.17
CA GLY A 136 -28.29 -26.06 -11.89
C GLY A 136 -28.39 -25.07 -10.72
N ASP A 137 -28.12 -25.54 -9.51
CA ASP A 137 -28.15 -24.74 -8.29
C ASP A 137 -26.78 -24.08 -8.06
N ASN A 138 -26.60 -22.81 -8.45
CA ASN A 138 -25.36 -22.06 -8.22
C ASN A 138 -25.14 -21.71 -6.74
N GLY A 139 -25.15 -22.73 -5.87
CA GLY A 139 -24.86 -22.69 -4.43
C GLY A 139 -23.74 -23.66 -4.05
N ALA A 140 -23.37 -23.70 -2.77
CA ALA A 140 -22.29 -24.58 -2.29
C ALA A 140 -22.48 -26.09 -2.54
N ALA A 141 -23.69 -26.59 -2.81
CA ALA A 141 -23.95 -28.01 -3.14
C ALA A 141 -23.67 -28.40 -4.61
N ASP A 142 -23.33 -27.40 -5.43
CA ASP A 142 -23.30 -27.24 -6.89
C ASP A 142 -23.43 -28.43 -7.89
N HIS A 143 -24.53 -28.48 -8.64
CA HIS A 143 -24.68 -29.17 -9.94
C HIS A 143 -24.72 -28.21 -11.15
N SER A 144 -24.31 -26.96 -11.00
CA SER A 144 -24.43 -25.92 -12.02
C SER A 144 -23.34 -25.94 -13.09
N ARG A 145 -23.68 -25.34 -14.24
CA ARG A 145 -22.74 -25.13 -15.35
C ARG A 145 -21.65 -24.10 -15.02
N PHE A 146 -21.94 -23.12 -14.17
CA PHE A 146 -21.02 -22.06 -13.80
C PHE A 146 -20.52 -22.29 -12.38
N LYS A 147 -19.39 -23.00 -12.26
CA LYS A 147 -18.82 -23.40 -10.98
C LYS A 147 -18.18 -22.21 -10.25
N HIS A 148 -18.48 -22.06 -8.97
CA HIS A 148 -17.84 -21.12 -8.04
C HIS A 148 -17.51 -21.82 -6.72
N GLN A 149 -16.72 -21.17 -5.87
CA GLN A 149 -16.62 -21.53 -4.45
C GLN A 149 -17.12 -20.38 -3.58
N THR A 150 -17.74 -20.75 -2.46
CA THR A 150 -18.15 -19.83 -1.40
C THR A 150 -16.97 -19.51 -0.49
N CYS A 151 -16.74 -18.23 -0.22
CA CYS A 151 -15.69 -17.81 0.70
C CYS A 151 -16.29 -17.39 2.06
N ASN A 152 -15.88 -18.09 3.11
CA ASN A 152 -16.14 -17.73 4.49
C ASN A 152 -14.98 -16.90 5.01
N VAL A 153 -15.24 -15.63 5.30
CA VAL A 153 -14.26 -14.69 5.82
C VAL A 153 -14.47 -14.55 7.31
N ILE A 154 -13.42 -14.74 8.11
CA ILE A 154 -13.44 -14.60 9.56
C ILE A 154 -12.35 -13.60 9.96
N GLY A 155 -12.73 -12.53 10.65
CA GLY A 155 -11.82 -11.57 11.27
C GLY A 155 -11.67 -11.87 12.75
N VAL A 156 -10.43 -11.94 13.23
CA VAL A 156 -10.11 -12.12 14.66
C VAL A 156 -9.31 -10.91 15.12
N GLY A 157 -9.88 -10.11 16.02
CA GLY A 157 -9.18 -9.01 16.67
C GLY A 157 -8.62 -9.45 18.02
N ILE A 158 -7.39 -9.07 18.29
CA ILE A 158 -6.59 -9.60 19.40
C ILE A 158 -5.98 -8.43 20.16
N GLU A 159 -6.02 -8.48 21.49
CA GLU A 159 -5.35 -7.51 22.36
C GLU A 159 -3.82 -7.67 22.28
N GLY A 160 -3.10 -6.56 22.20
CA GLY A 160 -1.64 -6.56 22.17
C GLY A 160 -1.07 -5.24 21.66
N THR A 161 0.05 -4.80 22.23
CA THR A 161 0.69 -3.53 21.83
C THR A 161 1.39 -3.56 20.47
N GLY A 162 1.37 -4.72 19.81
CA GLY A 162 1.89 -4.96 18.47
C GLY A 162 1.58 -6.39 18.03
N VAL A 163 1.83 -6.68 16.75
CA VAL A 163 1.85 -8.06 16.27
C VAL A 163 3.00 -8.83 16.93
N PRO A 164 2.86 -10.14 17.18
CA PRO A 164 3.98 -10.98 17.62
C PRO A 164 5.17 -10.86 16.66
N GLU A 165 6.40 -10.92 17.19
CA GLU A 165 7.63 -10.67 16.42
C GLU A 165 7.74 -11.54 15.16
N PHE A 166 7.36 -12.82 15.25
CA PHE A 166 7.39 -13.75 14.11
C PHE A 166 6.33 -13.46 13.03
N LEU A 167 5.33 -12.62 13.34
CA LEU A 167 4.33 -12.11 12.40
C LEU A 167 4.60 -10.67 11.96
N ASN A 168 5.65 -10.03 12.49
CA ASN A 168 6.01 -8.68 12.12
C ASN A 168 6.48 -8.63 10.66
N GLY A 169 5.92 -7.73 9.87
CA GLY A 169 6.21 -7.64 8.42
C GLY A 169 5.60 -8.77 7.57
N VAL A 170 4.89 -9.73 8.17
CA VAL A 170 4.18 -10.79 7.44
C VAL A 170 2.88 -10.22 6.87
N HIS A 171 2.65 -10.37 5.57
CA HIS A 171 1.42 -9.89 4.94
C HIS A 171 0.30 -10.95 5.01
N TRP A 172 0.53 -12.10 4.37
CA TRP A 172 -0.38 -13.25 4.39
C TRP A 172 0.41 -14.55 4.36
N VAL A 173 -0.20 -15.62 4.88
CA VAL A 173 0.36 -16.97 5.00
C VAL A 173 -0.59 -17.97 4.34
N TYR A 174 -0.02 -18.96 3.67
CA TYR A 174 -0.74 -20.02 2.95
C TYR A 174 -0.64 -21.34 3.69
N PHE A 175 -1.75 -22.09 3.74
CA PHE A 175 -1.86 -23.32 4.53
C PHE A 175 -2.28 -24.49 3.63
N PRO A 176 -1.35 -25.26 3.05
CA PRO A 176 -1.69 -26.45 2.27
C PRO A 176 -2.27 -27.59 3.11
N GLU A 177 -1.83 -27.78 4.36
CA GLU A 177 -2.04 -28.99 5.16
C GLU A 177 -3.51 -29.16 5.60
N ASP A 178 -4.09 -30.35 5.43
CA ASP A 178 -5.52 -30.60 5.66
C ASP A 178 -6.00 -30.35 7.09
N GLU A 179 -5.08 -30.37 8.06
CA GLU A 179 -5.36 -30.04 9.46
C GLU A 179 -5.87 -28.60 9.66
N TYR A 180 -5.59 -27.68 8.72
CA TYR A 180 -6.08 -26.32 8.74
C TYR A 180 -7.28 -26.15 7.82
N ILE A 181 -8.42 -25.76 8.38
CA ILE A 181 -9.65 -25.55 7.59
C ILE A 181 -9.53 -24.38 6.61
N PHE A 182 -8.74 -23.35 6.95
CA PHE A 182 -8.47 -22.18 6.13
C PHE A 182 -7.33 -22.39 5.14
N TYR A 183 -7.38 -21.69 4.01
CA TYR A 183 -6.29 -21.69 3.03
C TYR A 183 -5.34 -20.49 3.18
N ARG A 184 -5.85 -19.36 3.70
CA ARG A 184 -5.07 -18.13 3.85
C ARG A 184 -5.43 -17.42 5.15
N VAL A 185 -4.39 -16.87 5.79
CA VAL A 185 -4.50 -15.94 6.90
C VAL A 185 -3.71 -14.69 6.55
N THR A 186 -4.35 -13.52 6.68
CA THR A 186 -3.73 -12.21 6.45
C THR A 186 -3.55 -11.51 7.79
N VAL A 187 -2.35 -10.99 8.07
CA VAL A 187 -2.09 -10.15 9.26
C VAL A 187 -2.52 -8.73 8.92
N LEU A 188 -3.84 -8.49 8.92
CA LEU A 188 -4.45 -7.29 8.34
C LEU A 188 -3.95 -5.99 8.98
N SER A 189 -3.58 -6.03 10.27
CA SER A 189 -3.00 -4.89 11.00
C SER A 189 -1.59 -4.51 10.55
N ASN A 190 -0.86 -5.37 9.84
CA ASN A 190 0.41 -5.01 9.22
C ASN A 190 0.23 -4.13 7.98
N PHE A 191 -0.95 -4.12 7.37
CA PHE A 191 -1.21 -3.28 6.19
C PHE A 191 -1.44 -1.82 6.59
N SER A 192 -2.03 -1.59 7.75
CA SER A 192 -2.26 -0.27 8.32
C SER A 192 -2.59 -0.37 9.82
N PRO A 193 -2.06 0.54 10.66
CA PRO A 193 -2.32 0.54 12.10
C PRO A 193 -3.79 0.81 12.46
N VAL A 194 -4.59 1.36 11.53
CA VAL A 194 -6.02 1.65 11.76
C VAL A 194 -6.96 0.56 11.23
N MET A 195 -6.42 -0.61 10.89
CA MET A 195 -7.22 -1.81 10.59
C MET A 195 -7.72 -2.55 11.86
N VAL A 196 -7.57 -1.91 13.01
CA VAL A 196 -8.09 -2.33 14.31
C VAL A 196 -8.79 -1.16 14.99
N ALA A 197 -9.70 -1.44 15.93
CA ALA A 197 -10.45 -0.41 16.64
C ALA A 197 -9.54 0.44 17.55
N LEU A 198 -8.54 -0.17 18.20
CA LEU A 198 -7.58 0.50 19.06
C LEU A 198 -6.14 0.31 18.53
N PRO A 199 -5.65 1.20 17.65
CA PRO A 199 -4.29 1.16 17.13
C PRO A 199 -3.24 1.04 18.25
N TYR A 200 -2.21 0.22 18.05
CA TYR A 200 -1.12 -0.04 19.01
C TYR A 200 -1.57 -0.63 20.36
N LYS A 201 -2.81 -1.08 20.47
CA LYS A 201 -3.34 -1.88 21.59
C LYS A 201 -4.03 -3.16 21.12
N GLN A 202 -4.19 -3.29 19.81
CA GLN A 202 -4.78 -4.44 19.16
C GLN A 202 -4.05 -4.75 17.85
N TRP A 203 -4.18 -5.99 17.42
CA TRP A 203 -3.82 -6.46 16.08
C TRP A 203 -4.90 -7.40 15.56
N SER A 204 -4.86 -7.74 14.27
CA SER A 204 -5.95 -8.51 13.66
C SER A 204 -5.48 -9.49 12.59
N LEU A 205 -6.17 -10.62 12.55
CA LEU A 205 -6.08 -11.63 11.51
C LEU A 205 -7.36 -11.64 10.66
N LEU A 206 -7.21 -11.81 9.35
CA LEU A 206 -8.30 -12.06 8.42
C LEU A 206 -8.09 -13.44 7.78
N ILE A 207 -9.03 -14.34 8.03
CA ILE A 207 -8.95 -15.76 7.69
C ILE A 207 -9.96 -16.04 6.59
N GLU A 208 -9.55 -16.85 5.62
CA GLU A 208 -10.40 -17.28 4.53
C GLU A 208 -10.53 -18.80 4.47
N VAL A 209 -11.78 -19.28 4.47
CA VAL A 209 -12.16 -20.68 4.38
C VAL A 209 -13.06 -20.86 3.15
N SER A 210 -12.66 -21.75 2.24
CA SER A 210 -13.43 -22.09 1.04
C SER A 210 -14.49 -23.15 1.35
N GLU A 211 -15.60 -23.10 0.63
CA GLU A 211 -16.75 -23.99 0.76
C GLU A 211 -17.30 -24.36 -0.63
N SER A 212 -17.57 -25.66 -0.81
CA SER A 212 -18.25 -26.24 -1.98
C SER A 212 -18.73 -27.68 -1.65
N LYS A 213 -19.30 -28.39 -2.61
CA LYS A 213 -19.67 -29.80 -2.46
C LYS A 213 -18.47 -30.72 -2.25
N TYR A 214 -17.29 -30.31 -2.72
CA TYR A 214 -16.03 -31.03 -2.54
C TYR A 214 -15.33 -30.65 -1.22
N ARG A 215 -15.73 -29.54 -0.60
CA ARG A 215 -15.16 -29.05 0.65
C ARG A 215 -16.26 -28.60 1.59
N VAL A 216 -16.76 -29.57 2.34
CA VAL A 216 -17.80 -29.36 3.34
C VAL A 216 -17.20 -28.68 4.57
N ILE A 217 -17.85 -27.63 5.04
CA ILE A 217 -17.53 -26.93 6.28
C ILE A 217 -18.62 -27.18 7.32
N PRO A 218 -18.38 -26.90 8.61
CA PRO A 218 -19.43 -26.92 9.61
C PRO A 218 -20.66 -26.09 9.21
N SER A 219 -21.85 -26.64 9.39
CA SER A 219 -23.10 -25.93 9.10
C SER A 219 -23.36 -24.80 10.08
N SER A 220 -22.90 -24.92 11.33
CA SER A 220 -22.99 -23.88 12.34
C SER A 220 -21.86 -22.87 12.18
N ARG A 221 -22.20 -21.57 12.19
CA ARG A 221 -21.21 -20.47 12.22
C ARG A 221 -20.31 -20.56 13.44
N GLU A 222 -20.85 -20.99 14.58
CA GLU A 222 -20.08 -21.09 15.81
C GLU A 222 -19.06 -22.23 15.74
N GLU A 223 -19.47 -23.40 15.24
CA GLU A 223 -18.54 -24.52 15.03
C GLU A 223 -17.44 -24.15 14.03
N LEU A 224 -17.78 -23.43 12.94
CA LEU A 224 -16.78 -22.93 11.99
C LEU A 224 -15.76 -22.00 12.67
N ARG A 225 -16.21 -21.07 13.52
CA ARG A 225 -15.32 -20.18 14.28
C ARG A 225 -14.40 -20.97 15.19
N GLN A 226 -14.92 -21.96 15.91
CA GLN A 226 -14.09 -22.80 16.79
C GLN A 226 -13.01 -23.55 16.03
N LYS A 227 -13.35 -24.21 14.90
CA LYS A 227 -12.34 -24.88 14.06
C LYS A 227 -11.30 -23.92 13.49
N VAL A 228 -11.69 -22.69 13.14
CA VAL A 228 -10.75 -21.65 12.72
C VAL A 228 -9.80 -21.28 13.87
N LEU A 229 -10.31 -21.03 15.07
CA LEU A 229 -9.48 -20.67 16.22
C LEU A 229 -8.54 -21.80 16.65
N GLU A 230 -9.01 -23.05 16.64
CA GLU A 230 -8.19 -24.23 16.87
C GLU A 230 -7.05 -24.33 15.84
N GLY A 231 -7.38 -24.18 14.55
CA GLY A 231 -6.40 -24.17 13.48
C GLY A 231 -5.39 -23.04 13.61
N LEU A 232 -5.81 -21.83 14.00
CA LEU A 232 -4.92 -20.69 14.21
C LEU A 232 -3.95 -20.92 15.37
N ARG A 233 -4.40 -21.51 16.48
CA ARG A 233 -3.53 -21.88 17.61
C ARG A 233 -2.53 -22.95 17.19
N LYS A 234 -3.00 -23.99 16.50
CA LYS A 234 -2.17 -25.09 16.02
C LYS A 234 -1.10 -24.61 15.04
N ALA A 235 -1.45 -23.67 14.16
CA ALA A 235 -0.54 -23.03 13.22
C ALA A 235 0.45 -22.04 13.88
N GLY A 236 0.32 -21.76 15.18
CA GLY A 236 1.09 -20.73 15.88
C GLY A 236 0.71 -19.29 15.50
N MET A 237 -0.32 -19.09 14.66
CA MET A 237 -0.80 -17.77 14.25
C MET A 237 -1.51 -17.04 15.41
N LEU A 238 -2.08 -17.78 16.35
CA LEU A 238 -2.69 -17.27 17.57
C LEU A 238 -1.90 -17.79 18.79
N PRO A 239 -1.11 -16.94 19.47
CA PRO A 239 -0.36 -17.33 20.66
C PRO A 239 -1.25 -17.92 21.77
N PRO A 240 -0.74 -18.83 22.62
CA PRO A 240 -1.53 -19.45 23.69
C PRO A 240 -2.16 -18.46 24.68
N ASP A 241 -1.49 -17.35 24.95
CA ASP A 241 -1.90 -16.26 25.84
C ASP A 241 -2.67 -15.14 25.12
N ALA A 242 -2.94 -15.28 23.81
CA ALA A 242 -3.62 -14.26 23.03
C ALA A 242 -5.07 -14.07 23.51
N LYS A 243 -5.38 -12.82 23.89
CA LYS A 243 -6.74 -12.43 24.28
C LYS A 243 -7.52 -11.92 23.08
N ILE A 244 -8.46 -12.73 22.61
CA ILE A 244 -9.38 -12.36 21.53
C ILE A 244 -10.38 -11.34 22.07
N VAL A 245 -10.50 -10.20 21.38
CA VAL A 245 -11.43 -9.10 21.76
C VAL A 245 -12.64 -9.00 20.84
N THR A 246 -12.53 -9.50 19.61
CA THR A 246 -13.66 -9.55 18.68
C THR A 246 -13.49 -10.68 17.67
N ILE A 247 -14.61 -11.26 17.27
CA ILE A 247 -14.70 -12.16 16.13
C ILE A 247 -15.78 -11.61 15.21
N TRP A 248 -15.41 -11.37 13.96
CA TRP A 248 -16.34 -11.02 12.89
C TRP A 248 -16.33 -12.14 11.86
N ASP A 249 -17.46 -12.42 11.24
CA ASP A 249 -17.49 -13.38 10.14
C ASP A 249 -18.57 -13.05 9.12
N LYS A 250 -18.30 -13.42 7.87
CA LYS A 250 -19.23 -13.25 6.75
C LYS A 250 -19.05 -14.38 5.75
N ARG A 251 -20.19 -14.96 5.31
CA ARG A 251 -20.24 -15.90 4.20
C ARG A 251 -20.50 -15.15 2.90
N LEU A 252 -19.60 -15.29 1.94
CA LEU A 252 -19.70 -14.73 0.60
C LEU A 252 -20.01 -15.87 -0.38
N GLU A 253 -21.28 -16.00 -0.76
CA GLU A 253 -21.75 -17.05 -1.69
C GLU A 253 -20.88 -17.11 -2.95
N TYR A 254 -20.67 -15.96 -3.59
CA TYR A 254 -19.78 -15.83 -4.73
C TYR A 254 -18.38 -15.38 -4.26
N GLY A 255 -17.55 -16.35 -3.84
CA GLY A 255 -16.16 -16.12 -3.42
C GLY A 255 -15.19 -16.09 -4.60
N TYR A 256 -14.99 -17.22 -5.26
CA TYR A 256 -14.16 -17.32 -6.48
C TYR A 256 -14.91 -17.95 -7.66
N PRO A 257 -14.87 -17.35 -8.87
CA PRO A 257 -15.27 -18.04 -10.08
C PRO A 257 -14.22 -19.10 -10.41
N ILE A 258 -14.62 -20.38 -10.47
CA ILE A 258 -13.67 -21.46 -10.74
C ILE A 258 -13.27 -21.42 -12.22
N PRO A 259 -11.98 -21.51 -12.55
CA PRO A 259 -11.53 -21.72 -13.92
C PRO A 259 -11.70 -23.21 -14.31
N TYR A 260 -12.95 -23.67 -14.34
CA TYR A 260 -13.28 -25.06 -14.68
C TYR A 260 -13.07 -25.36 -16.16
N VAL A 261 -12.93 -26.64 -16.53
CA VAL A 261 -12.53 -27.08 -17.88
C VAL A 261 -13.33 -26.40 -18.99
N GLU A 262 -14.65 -26.40 -18.90
CA GLU A 262 -15.58 -25.88 -19.92
C GLU A 262 -15.86 -24.38 -19.81
N ARG A 263 -15.23 -23.66 -18.87
CA ARG A 263 -15.60 -22.29 -18.50
C ARG A 263 -15.69 -21.33 -19.68
N ASN A 264 -14.68 -21.33 -20.56
CA ASN A 264 -14.68 -20.42 -21.70
C ASN A 264 -15.86 -20.63 -22.63
N MET A 265 -16.27 -21.89 -22.86
CA MET A 265 -17.42 -22.19 -23.71
C MET A 265 -18.69 -21.61 -23.11
N HIS A 266 -18.91 -21.82 -21.81
CA HIS A 266 -20.09 -21.30 -21.12
C HIS A 266 -20.10 -19.76 -21.07
N VAL A 267 -18.96 -19.13 -20.74
CA VAL A 267 -18.82 -17.67 -20.70
C VAL A 267 -19.06 -17.05 -22.07
N HIS A 268 -18.46 -17.58 -23.14
CA HIS A 268 -18.61 -17.02 -24.48
C HIS A 268 -20.03 -17.24 -25.03
N ALA A 269 -20.66 -18.39 -24.78
CA ALA A 269 -22.05 -18.62 -25.18
C ALA A 269 -23.00 -17.63 -24.50
N ALA A 270 -22.84 -17.41 -23.19
CA ALA A 270 -23.63 -16.44 -22.45
C ALA A 270 -23.35 -15.00 -22.91
N ASP A 271 -22.09 -14.61 -23.07
CA ASP A 271 -21.70 -13.26 -23.50
C ASP A 271 -22.22 -12.94 -24.92
N ALA A 272 -22.13 -13.87 -25.87
CA ALA A 272 -22.68 -13.70 -27.21
C ALA A 272 -24.19 -13.45 -27.17
N ALA A 273 -24.93 -14.31 -26.47
CA ALA A 273 -26.38 -14.17 -26.33
C ALA A 273 -26.79 -12.86 -25.66
N LEU A 274 -26.04 -12.40 -24.65
CA LEU A 274 -26.32 -11.14 -23.95
C LEU A 274 -25.98 -9.92 -24.80
N ARG A 275 -24.88 -9.97 -25.56
CA ARG A 275 -24.47 -8.88 -26.46
C ARG A 275 -25.49 -8.62 -27.56
N GLU A 276 -26.13 -9.65 -28.10
CA GLU A 276 -27.24 -9.49 -29.06
C GLU A 276 -28.41 -8.68 -28.48
N LEU A 277 -28.58 -8.71 -27.15
CA LEU A 277 -29.61 -7.94 -26.44
C LEU A 277 -29.14 -6.52 -26.06
N GLY A 278 -27.90 -6.14 -26.40
CA GLY A 278 -27.27 -4.91 -25.96
C GLY A 278 -26.90 -4.92 -24.48
N VAL A 279 -26.53 -6.09 -23.94
CA VAL A 279 -26.14 -6.28 -22.53
C VAL A 279 -24.68 -6.77 -22.46
N TRP A 280 -23.87 -6.09 -21.65
CA TRP A 280 -22.49 -6.46 -21.35
C TRP A 280 -22.41 -6.94 -19.90
N SER A 281 -22.02 -8.20 -19.71
CA SER A 281 -21.83 -8.81 -18.38
C SER A 281 -20.36 -8.77 -17.98
N ARG A 282 -19.98 -7.98 -16.98
CA ARG A 282 -18.57 -7.69 -16.67
C ARG A 282 -18.22 -7.74 -15.19
N GLY A 283 -16.94 -7.88 -14.90
CA GLY A 283 -16.39 -7.97 -13.55
C GLY A 283 -16.18 -9.41 -13.08
N ARG A 284 -15.77 -9.60 -11.83
CA ARG A 284 -15.37 -10.92 -11.29
C ARG A 284 -16.36 -12.05 -11.59
N PHE A 285 -17.64 -11.85 -11.29
CA PHE A 285 -18.71 -12.83 -11.54
C PHE A 285 -19.61 -12.47 -12.74
N GLY A 286 -19.50 -11.26 -13.27
CA GLY A 286 -20.16 -10.92 -14.55
C GLY A 286 -19.45 -11.56 -15.73
N SER A 287 -18.12 -11.62 -15.70
CA SER A 287 -17.28 -12.26 -16.72
C SER A 287 -16.89 -13.71 -16.36
N TRP A 288 -16.93 -14.08 -15.08
CA TRP A 288 -16.52 -15.40 -14.57
C TRP A 288 -15.06 -15.82 -14.87
N LYS A 289 -14.18 -14.85 -15.16
CA LYS A 289 -12.77 -15.08 -15.47
C LYS A 289 -11.90 -14.64 -14.30
N TYR A 290 -11.43 -15.60 -13.51
CA TYR A 290 -10.60 -15.33 -12.33
C TYR A 290 -9.31 -14.58 -12.66
N GLU A 291 -8.67 -14.95 -13.77
CA GLU A 291 -7.39 -14.38 -14.21
C GLU A 291 -7.44 -12.86 -14.36
N VAL A 292 -8.62 -12.29 -14.64
CA VAL A 292 -8.91 -10.85 -14.73
C VAL A 292 -9.99 -10.43 -13.73
N GLY A 293 -9.98 -11.05 -12.54
CA GLY A 293 -10.99 -10.87 -11.50
C GLY A 293 -10.55 -10.07 -10.28
N ASN A 294 -9.40 -9.39 -10.34
CA ASN A 294 -8.94 -8.47 -9.29
C ASN A 294 -9.64 -7.10 -9.42
N GLN A 295 -9.35 -6.17 -8.49
CA GLN A 295 -9.96 -4.84 -8.42
C GLN A 295 -9.67 -3.95 -9.64
N ASP A 296 -8.40 -3.87 -10.03
CA ASP A 296 -7.91 -3.18 -11.23
C ASP A 296 -8.56 -3.72 -12.50
N HIS A 297 -8.55 -5.05 -12.67
CA HIS A 297 -9.17 -5.71 -13.80
C HIS A 297 -10.68 -5.49 -13.84
N SER A 298 -11.37 -5.64 -12.72
CA SER A 298 -12.84 -5.45 -12.65
C SER A 298 -13.23 -4.02 -12.97
N CYS A 299 -12.44 -3.03 -12.54
CA CYS A 299 -12.61 -1.64 -12.92
C CYS A 299 -12.42 -1.45 -14.43
N MET A 300 -11.33 -2.00 -14.98
CA MET A 300 -11.04 -1.89 -16.41
C MET A 300 -12.03 -2.66 -17.28
N LEU A 301 -12.61 -3.77 -16.82
CA LEU A 301 -13.70 -4.46 -17.52
C LEU A 301 -14.95 -3.57 -17.67
N GLY A 302 -15.24 -2.72 -16.68
CA GLY A 302 -16.31 -1.74 -16.78
C GLY A 302 -16.00 -0.62 -17.78
N VAL A 303 -14.76 -0.12 -17.74
CA VAL A 303 -14.26 0.88 -18.70
C VAL A 303 -14.32 0.37 -20.13
N ASP A 304 -13.67 -0.78 -20.37
CA ASP A 304 -13.57 -1.44 -21.66
C ASP A 304 -14.97 -1.69 -22.27
N ALA A 305 -15.94 -2.10 -21.45
CA ALA A 305 -17.30 -2.33 -21.90
C ALA A 305 -18.03 -1.03 -22.30
N VAL A 306 -17.88 0.05 -21.52
CA VAL A 306 -18.45 1.35 -21.89
C VAL A 306 -17.81 1.87 -23.18
N ASP A 307 -16.50 1.73 -23.35
CA ASP A 307 -15.82 2.12 -24.59
C ASP A 307 -16.28 1.27 -25.79
N SER A 308 -16.49 -0.03 -25.58
CA SER A 308 -17.08 -0.91 -26.60
C SER A 308 -18.49 -0.46 -27.00
N MET A 309 -19.35 -0.08 -26.05
CA MET A 309 -20.70 0.40 -26.33
C MET A 309 -20.68 1.71 -27.14
N LEU A 310 -19.87 2.68 -26.70
CA LEU A 310 -19.88 4.04 -27.22
C LEU A 310 -19.17 4.20 -28.56
N PHE A 311 -18.17 3.36 -28.84
CA PHE A 311 -17.31 3.56 -30.01
C PHE A 311 -17.36 2.39 -31.00
N GLY A 312 -17.85 1.19 -30.61
CA GLY A 312 -17.95 -0.02 -31.45
C GLY A 312 -16.63 -0.74 -31.77
N GLY A 313 -16.40 -1.95 -31.26
CA GLY A 313 -15.24 -2.78 -31.63
C GLY A 313 -15.18 -4.15 -30.94
N ASN A 314 -14.95 -5.20 -31.73
CA ASN A 314 -14.67 -6.60 -31.37
C ASN A 314 -14.05 -7.22 -32.65
N ASP A 315 -12.83 -7.76 -32.66
CA ASP A 315 -12.46 -9.05 -32.03
C ASP A 315 -11.02 -9.08 -31.45
N ALA A 316 -10.34 -7.92 -31.38
CA ALA A 316 -9.06 -7.76 -30.67
C ALA A 316 -8.83 -6.37 -30.02
N GLY A 317 -9.80 -5.43 -30.06
CA GLY A 317 -9.45 -3.99 -30.03
C GLY A 317 -10.06 -3.04 -29.01
N ARG A 318 -10.99 -3.41 -28.11
CA ARG A 318 -11.47 -2.49 -27.03
C ARG A 318 -11.80 -3.14 -25.69
N GLU A 319 -12.18 -4.41 -25.67
CA GLU A 319 -12.35 -5.18 -24.41
C GLU A 319 -11.19 -6.13 -24.15
N VAL A 320 -9.96 -5.61 -24.21
CA VAL A 320 -8.73 -6.42 -24.12
C VAL A 320 -8.65 -7.13 -22.76
N THR A 321 -9.15 -6.52 -21.68
CA THR A 321 -9.17 -7.18 -20.36
C THR A 321 -10.07 -8.42 -20.37
N PHE A 322 -11.19 -8.40 -21.10
CA PHE A 322 -12.07 -9.56 -21.21
C PHE A 322 -11.54 -10.60 -22.20
N ASN A 323 -11.09 -10.16 -23.39
CA ASN A 323 -10.76 -11.04 -24.51
C ASN A 323 -9.34 -11.60 -24.45
N ALA A 324 -8.36 -10.83 -23.96
CA ALA A 324 -6.95 -11.19 -23.97
C ALA A 324 -6.27 -11.02 -22.58
N PRO A 325 -6.66 -11.84 -21.57
CA PRO A 325 -6.05 -11.81 -20.24
C PRO A 325 -4.52 -11.84 -20.24
N ASN A 326 -3.90 -12.69 -21.05
CA ASN A 326 -2.44 -12.82 -21.09
C ASN A 326 -1.75 -11.52 -21.52
N THR A 327 -2.37 -10.76 -22.44
CA THR A 327 -1.82 -9.49 -22.93
C THR A 327 -1.86 -8.43 -21.83
N VAL A 328 -3.00 -8.25 -21.16
CA VAL A 328 -3.16 -7.20 -20.13
C VAL A 328 -2.38 -7.49 -18.85
N ASN A 329 -2.13 -8.77 -18.60
CA ASN A 329 -1.36 -9.23 -17.46
C ASN A 329 0.14 -8.96 -17.71
N GLN A 330 0.69 -9.43 -18.83
CA GLN A 330 2.13 -9.32 -19.12
C GLN A 330 2.60 -7.92 -19.50
N GLN A 331 1.72 -7.10 -20.06
CA GLN A 331 2.06 -5.76 -20.52
C GLN A 331 1.40 -4.73 -19.60
N TYR A 332 2.20 -3.82 -19.04
CA TYR A 332 1.64 -2.56 -18.55
C TYR A 332 0.90 -1.91 -19.71
N ARG A 333 -0.44 -1.78 -19.60
CA ARG A 333 -1.19 -0.91 -20.51
C ARG A 333 -0.53 0.46 -20.40
N LYS A 334 0.18 0.90 -21.46
CA LYS A 334 0.54 2.30 -21.62
C LYS A 334 -0.78 3.06 -21.50
N TYR A 335 -0.88 3.94 -20.52
CA TYR A 335 -2.09 4.75 -20.35
C TYR A 335 -2.39 5.45 -21.67
N ASP A 336 -3.65 5.38 -22.09
CA ASP A 336 -4.16 5.78 -23.39
C ASP A 336 -4.23 7.31 -23.51
N PHE A 337 -3.09 7.99 -23.36
CA PHE A 337 -2.97 9.46 -23.47
C PHE A 337 -3.36 9.98 -24.87
N ASP A 338 -3.43 9.10 -25.86
CA ASP A 338 -3.78 9.41 -27.26
C ASP A 338 -5.21 8.95 -27.65
N PHE A 339 -6.03 8.53 -26.69
CA PHE A 339 -7.42 8.12 -26.93
C PHE A 339 -8.32 9.34 -27.21
N ASP A 340 -8.63 9.61 -28.48
CA ASP A 340 -9.60 10.64 -28.87
C ASP A 340 -10.99 10.02 -29.17
N PRO A 341 -11.92 10.02 -28.18
CA PRO A 341 -13.26 9.49 -28.37
C PRO A 341 -14.07 10.28 -29.41
N SER A 342 -13.77 11.56 -29.61
CA SER A 342 -14.46 12.41 -30.58
C SER A 342 -14.09 12.03 -32.01
N ARG A 343 -12.82 11.70 -32.25
CA ARG A 343 -12.35 11.19 -33.55
C ARG A 343 -13.00 9.85 -33.90
N LEU A 344 -13.10 8.93 -32.94
CA LEU A 344 -13.72 7.61 -33.15
C LEU A 344 -15.22 7.70 -33.38
N ALA A 345 -15.94 8.54 -32.61
CA ALA A 345 -17.37 8.76 -32.83
C ALA A 345 -17.66 9.33 -34.22
N LYS A 346 -16.83 10.26 -34.70
CA LYS A 346 -16.87 10.78 -36.08
C LYS A 346 -16.61 9.69 -37.12
N GLN A 347 -15.59 8.85 -36.93
CA GLN A 347 -15.29 7.73 -37.82
C GLN A 347 -16.42 6.69 -37.87
N ALA A 348 -17.13 6.49 -36.77
CA ALA A 348 -18.28 5.59 -36.67
C ALA A 348 -19.61 6.21 -37.16
N GLY A 349 -19.58 7.43 -37.74
CA GLY A 349 -20.78 8.10 -38.26
C GLY A 349 -21.76 8.57 -37.18
N ARG A 350 -21.33 8.69 -35.91
CA ARG A 350 -22.18 9.09 -34.79
C ARG A 350 -22.07 10.59 -34.54
N SER A 351 -23.19 11.32 -34.56
CA SER A 351 -23.25 12.73 -34.15
C SER A 351 -23.36 12.83 -32.63
N HIS A 352 -22.29 12.50 -31.91
CA HIS A 352 -22.24 12.65 -30.46
C HIS A 352 -21.31 13.80 -30.09
N SER A 353 -21.81 14.80 -29.35
CA SER A 353 -20.98 15.85 -28.74
C SER A 353 -20.58 15.40 -27.35
N PHE A 354 -19.30 15.07 -27.15
CA PHE A 354 -18.76 14.94 -25.80
C PHE A 354 -18.76 16.32 -25.13
N GLY A 355 -19.10 16.38 -23.83
CA GLY A 355 -18.84 17.57 -23.03
C GLY A 355 -17.33 17.87 -22.93
N ALA A 356 -16.93 18.81 -22.08
CA ALA A 356 -15.51 19.01 -21.77
C ALA A 356 -14.84 17.66 -21.48
N ALA A 357 -13.64 17.46 -22.04
CA ALA A 357 -12.88 16.23 -21.90
C ALA A 357 -12.95 15.73 -20.44
N PRO A 358 -13.39 14.48 -20.16
CA PRO A 358 -13.35 13.97 -18.81
C PRO A 358 -11.92 14.13 -18.29
N ARG A 359 -11.75 14.38 -16.99
CA ARG A 359 -10.44 14.58 -16.31
C ARG A 359 -9.36 13.55 -16.71
N ARG A 360 -9.80 12.40 -17.25
CA ARG A 360 -9.08 11.28 -17.85
C ARG A 360 -8.30 11.57 -19.15
N LEU A 361 -8.64 12.62 -19.90
CA LEU A 361 -7.99 12.99 -21.17
C LEU A 361 -7.05 14.20 -21.03
N LEU A 362 -6.95 14.80 -19.85
CA LEU A 362 -5.91 15.77 -19.55
C LEU A 362 -4.60 15.01 -19.35
N ARG A 363 -3.55 15.40 -20.09
CA ARG A 363 -2.18 14.93 -19.91
C ARG A 363 -1.74 15.25 -18.47
N LEU A 364 -1.97 14.31 -17.58
CA LEU A 364 -1.40 14.31 -16.24
C LEU A 364 -0.41 13.14 -16.24
N PRO A 365 0.91 13.36 -16.21
CA PRO A 365 1.90 12.32 -16.01
C PRO A 365 1.36 11.23 -15.06
N GLN A 366 1.65 9.96 -15.36
CA GLN A 366 1.17 8.81 -14.58
C GLN A 366 1.62 8.83 -13.10
N TRP A 367 2.39 9.86 -12.72
CA TRP A 367 2.89 10.22 -11.40
C TRP A 367 2.15 11.39 -10.72
N ASP A 368 1.17 12.03 -11.38
CA ASP A 368 0.53 13.28 -10.93
C ASP A 368 -0.63 13.09 -9.94
N TRP A 369 -0.97 11.85 -9.59
CA TRP A 369 -1.73 11.63 -8.34
C TRP A 369 -0.86 11.90 -7.09
N VAL A 370 0.42 12.20 -7.32
CA VAL A 370 1.34 12.84 -6.38
C VAL A 370 1.87 14.15 -6.99
N THR A 371 1.02 15.02 -7.57
CA THR A 371 1.22 16.48 -7.62
C THR A 371 0.02 17.21 -8.26
N TYR A 372 -0.67 18.04 -7.48
CA TYR A 372 -1.69 19.00 -7.95
C TYR A 372 -1.07 20.16 -8.75
N HIS A 373 -1.64 20.52 -9.91
CA HIS A 373 -1.40 21.81 -10.57
C HIS A 373 -2.59 22.75 -10.29
N CYS A 374 -2.36 23.84 -9.56
CA CYS A 374 -3.23 25.03 -9.58
C CYS A 374 -2.81 25.85 -10.82
N GLN A 375 -3.72 26.13 -11.77
CA GLN A 375 -3.48 27.06 -12.88
C GLN A 375 -4.14 28.41 -12.55
N GLN A 376 -3.34 29.37 -12.08
CA GLN A 376 -3.59 30.81 -12.24
C GLN A 376 -2.22 31.48 -12.49
N ASP A 377 -2.20 32.48 -13.38
CA ASP A 377 -0.98 33.16 -13.81
C ASP A 377 -0.28 33.86 -12.63
N ASP A 378 0.99 33.50 -12.44
CA ASP A 378 1.79 33.70 -11.23
C ASP A 378 2.48 35.08 -11.18
N HIS A 379 1.68 36.15 -11.35
CA HIS A 379 2.17 37.54 -11.36
C HIS A 379 2.85 37.98 -10.05
N TRP A 380 2.67 37.23 -8.95
CA TRP A 380 3.22 37.54 -7.64
C TRP A 380 4.63 36.96 -7.46
N ALA A 381 4.86 35.70 -7.82
CA ALA A 381 6.17 35.07 -7.69
C ALA A 381 7.23 35.76 -8.57
N ASP A 382 6.86 36.21 -9.77
CA ASP A 382 7.78 36.92 -10.67
C ASP A 382 8.19 38.30 -10.12
N ARG A 383 7.26 39.05 -9.50
CA ARG A 383 7.60 40.32 -8.83
C ARG A 383 8.50 40.11 -7.61
N VAL A 384 8.29 39.02 -6.85
CA VAL A 384 9.16 38.67 -5.72
C VAL A 384 10.56 38.29 -6.22
N ARG A 385 10.67 37.61 -7.36
CA ARG A 385 11.94 37.27 -8.00
C ARG A 385 12.71 38.53 -8.44
N GLU A 386 12.07 39.49 -9.10
CA GLU A 386 12.68 40.79 -9.45
C GLU A 386 13.15 41.58 -8.22
N LEU A 387 12.36 41.57 -7.14
CA LEU A 387 12.70 42.25 -5.89
C LEU A 387 13.87 41.57 -5.15
N MET A 388 14.04 40.26 -5.31
CA MET A 388 15.13 39.48 -4.69
C MET A 388 16.46 39.61 -5.43
N VAL A 389 16.43 39.74 -6.76
CA VAL A 389 17.62 39.94 -7.60
C VAL A 389 18.20 41.35 -7.43
N SER A 390 17.36 42.33 -7.08
CA SER A 390 17.76 43.73 -6.92
C SER A 390 18.31 44.12 -5.53
N ARG A 391 18.46 43.18 -4.58
CA ARG A 391 18.95 43.46 -3.22
C ARG A 391 20.39 43.00 -2.96
N PRO A 392 21.16 43.72 -2.11
CA PRO A 392 22.55 43.38 -1.79
C PRO A 392 22.69 41.99 -1.15
N GLU A 393 23.78 41.31 -1.48
CA GLU A 393 24.07 39.88 -1.18
C GLU A 393 23.93 39.50 0.30
N GLN A 394 24.18 40.44 1.21
CA GLN A 394 24.13 40.28 2.66
C GLN A 394 22.71 40.28 3.25
N THR A 395 21.69 40.57 2.45
CA THR A 395 20.28 40.73 2.90
C THR A 395 19.30 39.82 2.18
N LYS A 396 19.78 38.79 1.49
CA LYS A 396 18.92 37.80 0.84
C LYS A 396 18.27 36.89 1.91
N TRP A 397 17.04 37.24 2.30
CA TRP A 397 16.23 36.43 3.21
C TRP A 397 15.46 35.35 2.43
N LEU A 398 15.38 34.14 2.98
CA LEU A 398 14.51 33.10 2.46
C LEU A 398 13.05 33.40 2.88
N MET A 399 12.23 33.93 1.97
CA MET A 399 10.78 34.02 2.19
C MET A 399 10.14 32.66 1.86
N HIS A 400 9.48 32.07 2.85
CA HIS A 400 8.51 31.00 2.62
C HIS A 400 7.16 31.64 2.31
N SER A 401 6.59 31.41 1.12
CA SER A 401 5.17 31.69 0.90
C SER A 401 4.34 30.44 1.23
N TYR A 402 3.17 30.67 1.81
CA TYR A 402 2.07 29.71 1.89
C TYR A 402 1.04 30.14 0.85
N GLU A 403 0.58 29.22 0.02
CA GLU A 403 -0.58 29.46 -0.84
C GLU A 403 -1.73 28.56 -0.40
N ALA A 404 -2.89 29.18 -0.16
CA ALA A 404 -4.12 28.48 0.15
C ALA A 404 -4.81 28.03 -1.16
N CYS A 405 -4.47 26.84 -1.66
CA CYS A 405 -5.30 26.14 -2.65
C CYS A 405 -6.25 25.18 -1.89
N GLY A 406 -7.49 25.61 -1.64
CA GLY A 406 -8.63 24.77 -1.23
C GLY A 406 -8.42 23.73 -0.10
N ALA A 407 -9.01 23.99 1.07
CA ALA A 407 -9.26 23.07 2.21
C ALA A 407 -8.12 22.20 2.79
N ALA A 408 -6.93 22.16 2.21
CA ALA A 408 -5.79 21.44 2.77
C ALA A 408 -4.48 22.20 2.57
N ASP A 409 -3.91 22.70 3.66
CA ASP A 409 -2.55 23.24 3.70
C ASP A 409 -1.54 22.12 3.39
N THR A 410 -0.97 22.14 2.19
CA THR A 410 0.09 21.20 1.80
C THR A 410 1.38 21.95 1.47
N LYS A 411 2.46 21.55 2.15
CA LYS A 411 3.81 22.12 2.00
C LYS A 411 4.50 21.47 0.78
N ARG A 412 4.96 22.24 -0.21
CA ARG A 412 5.87 21.75 -1.25
C ARG A 412 7.29 22.28 -1.08
N PRO A 413 8.32 21.44 -1.29
CA PRO A 413 9.62 21.88 -1.76
C PRO A 413 9.63 21.94 -3.30
N MET A 414 10.02 23.08 -3.88
CA MET A 414 10.18 23.21 -5.33
C MET A 414 11.40 22.43 -5.83
N LEU A 415 11.18 21.52 -6.78
CA LEU A 415 12.19 20.58 -7.30
C LEU A 415 13.31 21.29 -8.09
N GLU A 416 13.06 22.50 -8.62
CA GLU A 416 14.02 23.25 -9.45
C GLU A 416 15.01 24.08 -8.60
N MET A 417 14.66 24.45 -7.36
CA MET A 417 15.63 25.05 -6.43
C MET A 417 16.73 24.08 -6.01
N LEU A 418 16.49 22.77 -6.08
CA LEU A 418 17.48 21.75 -5.72
C LEU A 418 18.59 21.58 -6.77
N ARG A 419 18.38 22.02 -8.02
CA ARG A 419 19.41 21.92 -9.07
C ARG A 419 20.30 23.16 -9.16
N GLU A 420 19.81 24.35 -8.85
CA GLU A 420 20.64 25.57 -8.83
C GLU A 420 21.19 25.92 -7.43
N GLY A 421 20.57 25.43 -6.35
CA GLY A 421 21.04 25.68 -4.98
C GLY A 421 22.26 24.86 -4.53
N LEU A 422 22.68 23.87 -5.32
CA LEU A 422 23.81 23.00 -4.98
C LEU A 422 25.17 23.51 -5.49
N ASP A 423 25.20 24.47 -6.42
CA ASP A 423 26.45 24.97 -7.01
C ASP A 423 26.97 26.30 -6.40
N HIS A 424 26.29 26.86 -5.39
CA HIS A 424 26.72 28.11 -4.73
C HIS A 424 26.94 28.03 -3.22
N LEU A 425 27.10 26.84 -2.65
CA LEU A 425 27.59 26.70 -1.27
C LEU A 425 29.11 26.65 -1.21
N ASP A 426 29.76 27.69 -1.75
CA ASP A 426 31.16 27.99 -1.42
C ASP A 426 31.15 29.02 -0.28
N ARG A 427 31.64 28.58 0.89
CA ARG A 427 32.21 29.39 1.97
C ARG A 427 31.28 30.38 2.69
N VAL A 428 30.58 29.86 3.71
CA VAL A 428 30.34 30.65 4.94
C VAL A 428 31.06 29.96 6.09
N PRO A 429 32.12 30.56 6.66
CA PRO A 429 32.82 29.96 7.80
C PRO A 429 31.92 30.06 9.04
N SER A 430 31.28 28.97 9.43
CA SER A 430 30.59 28.90 10.72
C SER A 430 31.62 28.73 11.83
N SER A 431 31.59 29.60 12.84
CA SER A 431 32.42 29.49 14.03
C SER A 431 32.03 28.25 14.84
N ASN A 432 32.87 27.20 14.77
CA ASN A 432 32.72 25.96 15.52
C ASN A 432 32.91 26.18 17.03
N THR A 433 31.84 26.61 17.71
CA THR A 433 31.70 26.35 19.15
C THR A 433 30.78 25.14 19.28
N SER A 434 31.37 24.00 19.65
CA SER A 434 30.70 22.70 19.80
C SER A 434 29.57 22.78 20.83
N HIS A 435 28.65 21.80 20.79
CA HIS A 435 27.73 21.63 21.91
C HIS A 435 28.52 21.46 23.22
N GLU A 436 27.92 21.79 24.36
CA GLU A 436 28.46 21.43 25.68
C GLU A 436 28.32 19.92 25.93
N ALA A 437 28.75 19.09 24.98
CA ALA A 437 28.69 17.63 25.03
C ALA A 437 29.28 17.08 26.33
N VAL A 438 30.27 17.76 26.89
CA VAL A 438 30.87 17.47 28.20
C VAL A 438 29.86 17.63 29.34
N GLY A 439 29.10 18.74 29.36
CA GLY A 439 28.07 19.00 30.37
C GLY A 439 26.94 17.97 30.29
N TRP A 440 26.56 17.60 29.07
CA TRP A 440 25.56 16.57 28.81
C TRP A 440 26.01 15.17 29.24
N ALA A 441 27.22 14.75 28.86
CA ALA A 441 27.77 13.47 29.30
C ALA A 441 27.88 13.42 30.83
N ARG A 442 28.30 14.52 31.47
CA ARG A 442 28.36 14.65 32.93
C ARG A 442 27.00 14.46 33.57
N HIS A 443 25.97 15.14 33.05
CA HIS A 443 24.61 15.05 33.58
C HIS A 443 24.02 13.63 33.42
N VAL A 444 24.19 13.02 32.24
CA VAL A 444 23.72 11.65 31.97
C VAL A 444 24.44 10.64 32.86
N SER A 445 25.77 10.74 33.03
CA SER A 445 26.52 9.85 33.92
C SER A 445 26.12 10.00 35.38
N ALA A 446 25.90 11.23 35.88
CA ALA A 446 25.55 11.49 37.28
C ALA A 446 24.12 11.05 37.63
N HIS A 447 23.20 11.10 36.67
CA HIS A 447 21.76 10.85 36.89
C HIS A 447 21.22 9.63 36.16
N TYR A 448 22.09 8.75 35.63
CA TYR A 448 21.75 7.68 34.68
C TYR A 448 20.46 6.90 35.02
N GLN A 449 20.28 6.46 36.26
CA GLN A 449 19.06 5.72 36.69
C GLN A 449 17.84 6.62 36.98
N LYS A 450 18.07 7.91 37.26
CA LYS A 450 17.06 8.90 37.65
C LYS A 450 16.75 9.89 36.52
N LEU A 451 17.18 9.61 35.29
CA LEU A 451 16.89 10.46 34.14
C LEU A 451 15.37 10.61 33.96
N PRO A 452 14.89 11.81 33.57
CA PRO A 452 13.50 12.00 33.19
C PRO A 452 13.20 11.19 31.92
N GLU A 453 11.92 10.91 31.67
CA GLU A 453 11.48 10.11 30.50
C GLU A 453 11.98 10.67 29.16
N ARG A 454 12.29 11.97 29.09
CA ARG A 454 12.84 12.65 27.92
C ARG A 454 13.84 13.71 28.30
N ILE A 455 14.87 13.83 27.47
CA ILE A 455 15.91 14.86 27.59
C ILE A 455 16.02 15.59 26.25
N VAL A 456 16.16 16.90 26.32
CA VAL A 456 16.38 17.76 25.15
C VAL A 456 17.79 18.34 25.23
N PHE A 457 18.62 18.01 24.24
CA PHE A 457 19.96 18.57 24.09
C PHE A 457 19.84 19.82 23.23
N VAL A 458 20.09 20.98 23.83
CA VAL A 458 20.14 22.28 23.14
C VAL A 458 21.53 22.90 23.29
N ARG A 459 21.86 23.85 22.41
CA ARG A 459 23.09 24.65 22.54
C ARG A 459 22.94 25.65 23.70
N GLY A 460 24.04 25.95 24.38
CA GLY A 460 24.10 27.04 25.36
C GLY A 460 23.73 28.39 24.73
N GLY A 461 22.91 29.18 25.41
CA GLY A 461 22.43 30.49 24.92
C GLY A 461 21.06 30.49 24.24
N LEU A 462 20.36 29.36 24.18
CA LEU A 462 18.95 29.35 23.77
C LEU A 462 18.11 30.12 24.81
N PRO A 463 17.31 31.15 24.41
CA PRO A 463 16.48 31.90 25.35
C PRO A 463 15.49 30.99 26.09
N ALA A 464 15.29 31.21 27.39
CA ALA A 464 14.42 30.38 28.23
C ALA A 464 12.94 30.41 27.80
N ASP A 465 12.54 31.48 27.11
CA ASP A 465 11.23 31.69 26.50
C ASP A 465 11.15 31.20 25.05
N SER A 466 12.20 30.52 24.56
CA SER A 466 12.21 29.96 23.21
C SER A 466 11.01 29.04 22.99
N ALA A 467 10.37 29.21 21.83
CA ALA A 467 9.28 28.36 21.36
C ALA A 467 9.70 26.90 21.11
N LEU A 468 10.92 26.49 21.46
CA LEU A 468 11.32 25.08 21.58
C LEU A 468 11.14 24.52 22.99
N LEU A 469 11.23 25.39 24.00
CA LEU A 469 11.21 25.07 25.42
C LEU A 469 9.84 25.41 26.06
N SER A 470 8.96 26.13 25.35
CA SER A 470 7.62 26.45 25.80
C SER A 470 6.71 25.21 25.89
N LYS A 471 5.82 25.15 26.88
CA LYS A 471 4.81 24.06 26.97
C LYS A 471 3.90 24.10 25.73
N GLY A 472 3.76 22.96 25.04
CA GLY A 472 2.89 22.82 23.86
C GLY A 472 3.57 23.10 22.51
N SER A 473 4.84 23.49 22.49
CA SER A 473 5.59 23.69 21.26
C SER A 473 6.41 22.47 20.86
N GLY A 474 6.36 22.04 19.59
CA GLY A 474 7.32 21.16 18.89
C GLY A 474 7.59 19.76 19.49
N VAL A 475 8.02 19.69 20.74
CA VAL A 475 8.35 18.50 21.53
C VAL A 475 7.19 17.52 21.61
N ASP A 476 5.94 18.02 21.71
CA ASP A 476 4.73 17.18 21.70
C ASP A 476 4.43 16.60 20.30
N LYS A 477 4.88 17.25 19.21
CA LYS A 477 4.75 16.71 17.85
C LYS A 477 5.69 15.53 17.60
N PHE A 478 6.73 15.38 18.42
CA PHE A 478 7.69 14.27 18.38
C PHE A 478 7.43 13.23 19.46
N ALA A 479 6.23 13.23 20.06
CA ALA A 479 5.92 12.40 21.22
C ALA A 479 6.01 10.88 21.00
N ASN A 480 6.12 10.41 19.76
CA ASN A 480 6.23 8.99 19.44
C ASN A 480 7.62 8.56 18.96
N SER A 481 8.63 9.43 18.98
CA SER A 481 10.00 9.10 18.56
C SER A 481 10.98 9.01 19.73
N ASP A 482 11.79 7.94 19.78
CA ASP A 482 12.87 7.76 20.77
C ASP A 482 14.08 8.68 20.54
N PHE A 483 14.21 9.23 19.33
CA PHE A 483 15.24 10.18 18.93
C PHE A 483 14.73 11.08 17.79
N HIS A 484 14.95 12.39 17.88
CA HIS A 484 14.72 13.34 16.77
C HIS A 484 15.71 14.50 16.83
N MET A 485 16.16 15.00 15.68
CA MET A 485 16.96 16.24 15.58
C MET A 485 16.15 17.34 14.89
N TRP A 486 16.22 18.57 15.39
CA TRP A 486 15.53 19.73 14.85
C TRP A 486 16.52 20.90 14.76
N GLY A 487 16.90 21.33 13.55
CA GLY A 487 17.96 22.32 13.35
C GLY A 487 18.12 22.72 11.89
N SER A 488 18.98 23.71 11.63
CA SER A 488 18.89 24.51 10.41
C SER A 488 19.77 24.07 9.23
N HIS A 489 20.83 23.24 9.39
CA HIS A 489 21.64 22.79 8.24
C HIS A 489 22.29 21.42 8.46
N VAL A 490 22.34 20.59 7.40
CA VAL A 490 23.16 19.36 7.37
C VAL A 490 24.62 19.75 7.22
N ALA A 491 25.48 19.25 8.09
CA ALA A 491 26.93 19.41 8.04
C ALA A 491 27.61 18.04 7.88
N GLU A 492 28.64 17.98 7.03
CA GLU A 492 29.46 16.80 6.83
C GLU A 492 30.75 16.87 7.66
N LEU A 493 31.15 15.75 8.26
CA LEU A 493 32.42 15.63 8.96
C LEU A 493 33.57 15.90 7.98
N PRO A 494 34.44 16.90 8.23
CA PRO A 494 35.62 17.14 7.40
C PRO A 494 36.49 15.90 7.28
N LEU A 495 37.02 15.62 6.08
CA LEU A 495 37.90 14.47 5.84
C LEU A 495 39.13 14.46 6.76
N SER A 496 39.63 15.64 7.13
CA SER A 496 40.75 15.81 8.06
C SER A 496 40.46 15.29 9.48
N LEU A 497 39.19 15.17 9.87
CA LEU A 497 38.76 14.67 11.19
C LEU A 497 38.33 13.21 11.15
N ARG A 498 38.33 12.56 9.96
CA ARG A 498 37.83 11.18 9.80
C ARG A 498 38.70 10.15 10.52
N SER A 499 40.02 10.26 10.45
CA SER A 499 40.95 9.36 11.16
C SER A 499 40.65 9.37 12.66
N ASP A 500 40.53 10.57 13.21
CA ASP A 500 40.32 10.82 14.63
C ASP A 500 38.93 10.33 15.03
N PHE A 501 37.91 10.58 14.21
CA PHE A 501 36.57 10.03 14.39
C PHE A 501 36.55 8.51 14.47
N CYS A 502 37.25 7.83 13.56
CA CYS A 502 37.31 6.37 13.56
C CYS A 502 38.10 5.79 14.73
N GLN A 503 39.10 6.51 15.24
CA GLN A 503 39.89 6.07 16.40
C GLN A 503 39.18 6.38 17.73
N ILE A 504 38.50 7.52 17.82
CA ILE A 504 37.98 8.08 19.07
C ILE A 504 36.51 7.72 19.26
N ALA A 505 35.66 8.00 18.27
CA ALA A 505 34.20 7.92 18.43
C ALA A 505 33.62 6.58 17.98
N TRP A 506 34.12 6.01 16.89
CA TRP A 506 33.60 4.76 16.34
C TRP A 506 33.65 3.56 17.31
N PRO A 507 34.71 3.37 18.12
CA PRO A 507 34.73 2.30 19.12
C PRO A 507 33.64 2.46 20.20
N LEU A 508 33.27 3.70 20.54
CA LEU A 508 32.16 3.97 21.46
C LEU A 508 30.83 3.54 20.84
N VAL A 509 30.61 3.87 19.55
CA VAL A 509 29.42 3.46 18.80
C VAL A 509 29.33 1.94 18.71
N GLN A 510 30.44 1.24 18.47
CA GLN A 510 30.49 -0.23 18.41
C GLN A 510 30.20 -0.91 19.77
N ARG A 511 30.49 -0.23 20.89
CA ARG A 511 30.11 -0.71 22.22
C ARG A 511 28.61 -0.59 22.49
N VAL A 512 27.97 0.47 21.97
CA VAL A 512 26.50 0.64 22.07
C VAL A 512 25.76 -0.32 21.15
N ARG A 513 26.28 -0.55 19.94
CA ARG A 513 25.71 -1.48 18.97
C ARG A 513 26.83 -2.35 18.42
N ARG A 514 26.75 -3.67 18.64
CA ARG A 514 27.64 -4.66 18.02
C ARG A 514 27.49 -4.63 16.49
N HIS A 515 28.11 -3.65 15.85
CA HIS A 515 28.15 -3.49 14.41
C HIS A 515 29.34 -4.29 13.87
N SER A 516 29.08 -5.24 12.97
CA SER A 516 30.11 -5.96 12.22
C SER A 516 30.74 -5.14 11.08
N ARG A 517 30.37 -3.85 10.95
CA ARG A 517 30.79 -2.96 9.86
C ARG A 517 31.98 -2.10 10.27
N SER A 518 32.83 -1.79 9.30
CA SER A 518 33.91 -0.81 9.42
C SER A 518 33.39 0.61 9.63
N CYS A 519 34.27 1.50 10.09
CA CYS A 519 33.97 2.92 10.28
C CYS A 519 33.46 3.55 8.97
N PRO A 520 32.37 4.34 8.99
CA PRO A 520 31.75 4.91 7.80
C PRO A 520 32.67 5.88 7.07
N GLU A 521 32.52 5.97 5.75
CA GLU A 521 33.34 6.85 4.92
C GLU A 521 32.94 8.32 5.01
N ARG A 522 31.65 8.58 5.26
CA ARG A 522 31.06 9.90 5.42
C ARG A 522 30.14 9.90 6.63
N VAL A 523 30.17 10.98 7.40
CA VAL A 523 29.31 11.19 8.57
C VAL A 523 28.66 12.55 8.44
N LEU A 524 27.32 12.57 8.48
CA LEU A 524 26.53 13.78 8.39
C LEU A 524 25.83 14.03 9.72
N THR A 525 25.76 15.29 10.16
CA THR A 525 25.01 15.71 11.35
C THR A 525 24.18 16.95 11.04
N MET A 526 23.12 17.23 11.81
CA MET A 526 22.45 18.53 11.70
C MET A 526 23.19 19.52 12.61
N SER A 527 24.06 20.35 12.01
CA SER A 527 24.75 21.42 12.73
C SER A 527 23.73 22.35 13.39
N ASN A 528 23.97 22.68 14.67
CA ASN A 528 23.08 23.52 15.49
C ASN A 528 21.66 22.96 15.70
N SER A 529 21.50 21.63 15.77
CA SER A 529 20.20 21.03 16.07
C SER A 529 19.91 20.92 17.58
N ALA A 530 18.65 21.15 17.95
CA ALA A 530 18.07 20.64 19.17
C ALA A 530 17.79 19.15 18.99
N MET A 531 18.26 18.31 19.92
CA MET A 531 18.04 16.88 19.85
C MET A 531 17.12 16.43 20.97
N PHE A 532 16.09 15.68 20.61
CA PHE A 532 15.13 15.07 21.51
C PHE A 532 15.47 13.61 21.67
N VAL A 533 15.64 13.13 22.90
CA VAL A 533 16.02 11.74 23.17
C VAL A 533 15.22 11.19 24.34
N SER A 534 14.66 9.99 24.20
CA SER A 534 13.96 9.31 25.29
C SER A 534 14.94 8.69 26.29
N LYS A 535 14.49 8.52 27.54
CA LYS A 535 15.22 7.79 28.58
C LYS A 535 15.60 6.39 28.11
N ARG A 536 14.66 5.68 27.48
CA ARG A 536 14.88 4.35 26.91
C ARG A 536 16.06 4.35 25.94
N ARG A 537 16.17 5.38 25.09
CA ARG A 537 17.26 5.49 24.11
C ARG A 537 18.60 5.81 24.75
N LEU A 538 18.63 6.65 25.79
CA LEU A 538 19.84 6.95 26.56
C LEU A 538 20.36 5.72 27.31
N LEU A 539 19.44 4.94 27.90
CA LEU A 539 19.75 3.71 28.62
C LEU A 539 20.17 2.54 27.72
N ALA A 540 19.99 2.65 26.40
CA ALA A 540 20.48 1.66 25.45
C ALA A 540 22.01 1.68 25.30
N ALA A 541 22.67 2.78 25.66
CA ALA A 541 24.10 2.88 25.76
C ALA A 541 24.52 2.60 27.21
N PRO A 542 25.30 1.52 27.49
CA PRO A 542 25.72 1.17 28.84
C PRO A 542 26.39 2.32 29.61
N ILE A 543 26.25 2.35 30.94
CA ILE A 543 26.75 3.44 31.79
C ILE A 543 28.27 3.65 31.67
N ASP A 544 29.04 2.59 31.42
CA ASP A 544 30.49 2.64 31.21
C ASP A 544 30.86 3.35 29.90
N VAL A 545 29.99 3.31 28.87
CA VAL A 545 30.16 4.08 27.63
C VAL A 545 30.00 5.57 27.93
N TRP A 546 29.01 5.96 28.73
CA TRP A 546 28.82 7.35 29.15
C TRP A 546 29.97 7.86 30.02
N GLN A 547 30.48 7.04 30.94
CA GLN A 547 31.65 7.38 31.75
C GLN A 547 32.92 7.50 30.90
N SER A 548 33.10 6.62 29.91
CA SER A 548 34.22 6.70 28.93
C SER A 548 34.15 8.00 28.13
N LEU A 549 32.95 8.37 27.68
CA LEU A 549 32.71 9.60 26.91
C LEU A 549 33.00 10.85 27.75
N LEU A 550 32.56 10.87 29.01
CA LEU A 550 32.82 11.96 29.94
C LEU A 550 34.32 12.13 30.22
N ALA A 551 35.05 11.03 30.44
CA ALA A 551 36.50 11.08 30.67
C ALA A 551 37.24 11.65 29.45
N LEU A 552 36.91 11.16 28.25
CA LEU A 552 37.49 11.63 26.98
C LEU A 552 37.25 13.13 26.74
N LEU A 553 36.04 13.60 27.04
CA LEU A 553 35.64 14.99 26.86
C LEU A 553 36.19 15.94 27.94
N SER A 554 36.67 15.41 29.07
CA SER A 554 37.22 16.19 30.18
C SER A 554 38.76 16.37 30.10
N ASP A 555 39.42 15.76 29.11
CA ASP A 555 40.88 15.85 28.90
C ASP A 555 41.29 17.14 28.14
N ARG A 556 42.56 17.56 28.25
CA ARG A 556 43.12 18.83 27.74
C ARG A 556 42.98 19.03 26.21
N ALA A 557 42.67 17.99 25.43
CA ALA A 557 42.38 18.05 23.99
C ALA A 557 40.89 18.32 23.65
N ALA A 558 40.10 18.82 24.61
CA ALA A 558 38.63 18.92 24.57
C ALA A 558 38.00 19.53 23.30
N ALA A 559 38.67 20.45 22.60
CA ALA A 559 38.09 21.14 21.43
C ALA A 559 37.89 20.21 20.22
N THR A 560 38.92 19.44 19.84
CA THR A 560 38.84 18.51 18.69
C THR A 560 37.97 17.30 19.04
N ASN A 561 38.09 16.77 20.26
CA ASN A 561 37.26 15.67 20.75
C ASN A 561 35.78 16.07 20.75
N GLY A 562 35.45 17.29 21.22
CA GLY A 562 34.09 17.81 21.21
C GLY A 562 33.48 17.85 19.81
N GLN A 563 34.22 18.35 18.82
CA GLN A 563 33.77 18.39 17.43
C GLN A 563 33.52 16.98 16.86
N VAL A 564 34.47 16.06 17.03
CA VAL A 564 34.33 14.67 16.57
C VAL A 564 33.14 13.97 17.23
N ILE A 565 32.92 14.21 18.52
CA ILE A 565 31.82 13.64 19.29
C ILE A 565 30.47 14.24 18.87
N ASP A 566 30.39 15.52 18.48
CA ASP A 566 29.16 16.11 17.94
C ASP A 566 28.69 15.41 16.65
N PHE A 567 29.63 14.95 15.80
CA PHE A 567 29.30 14.11 14.65
C PHE A 567 28.91 12.69 15.03
N ALA A 568 29.37 12.16 16.17
CA ALA A 568 29.02 10.81 16.62
C ALA A 568 27.74 10.78 17.49
N TRP A 569 27.29 11.92 18.01
CA TRP A 569 26.24 11.99 19.03
C TRP A 569 24.94 11.28 18.59
N HIS A 570 24.50 11.53 17.36
CA HIS A 570 23.32 10.88 16.79
C HIS A 570 23.54 9.37 16.48
N LEU A 571 24.79 8.95 16.24
CA LEU A 571 25.16 7.55 16.03
C LEU A 571 25.19 6.77 17.35
N LEU A 572 25.57 7.39 18.48
CA LEU A 572 25.40 6.81 19.81
C LEU A 572 23.92 6.54 20.11
N PHE A 573 23.03 7.40 19.61
CA PHE A 573 21.59 7.17 19.60
C PHE A 573 21.11 6.34 18.41
N GLY A 574 22.02 5.70 17.68
CA GLY A 574 21.77 4.68 16.67
C GLY A 574 20.92 5.09 15.47
N GLN A 575 20.98 6.37 15.09
CA GLN A 575 20.71 6.73 13.71
C GLN A 575 21.84 6.20 12.81
N PRO A 576 21.55 5.72 11.59
CA PRO A 576 22.60 5.38 10.64
C PRO A 576 23.35 6.65 10.22
N ALA A 577 24.66 6.53 9.98
CA ALA A 577 25.39 7.56 9.26
C ALA A 577 24.71 7.71 7.88
N VAL A 578 24.13 8.87 7.61
CA VAL A 578 23.42 9.10 6.35
C VAL A 578 24.48 9.12 5.24
N LEU A 579 24.58 8.01 4.49
CA LEU A 579 25.38 7.88 3.28
C LEU A 579 24.45 8.18 2.09
N PRO A 580 24.41 9.38 1.51
CA PRO A 580 23.89 9.53 0.16
C PRO A 580 24.95 8.91 -0.77
N GLY A 581 24.80 7.62 -1.09
CA GLY A 581 25.70 6.93 -2.01
C GLY A 581 25.70 5.41 -1.91
N ARG A 582 24.67 4.77 -2.47
CA ARG A 582 24.82 3.54 -3.27
C ARG A 582 23.71 3.46 -4.33
N ALA A 583 24.08 4.00 -5.52
CA ALA A 583 23.65 3.73 -6.90
C ALA A 583 22.13 3.76 -7.24
N MET A 584 21.57 4.53 -8.18
CA MET A 584 22.09 5.23 -9.38
C MET A 584 23.24 4.53 -10.11
N THR A 585 22.93 3.36 -10.66
CA THR A 585 23.52 2.90 -11.93
C THR A 585 22.42 2.18 -12.71
N SER A 586 22.11 2.75 -13.87
CA SER A 586 21.37 2.16 -14.97
C SER A 586 22.00 0.86 -15.45
N TYR A 587 21.21 -0.23 -15.49
CA TYR A 587 21.03 -1.13 -16.63
C TYR A 587 19.74 -1.91 -16.45
#